data_AF-A0A1E4HNN4-F1
#
_entry.id   AF-A0A1E4HNN4-F1
#
_cell.length_a   1.000
_cell.length_b   1.000
_cell.length_c   1.000
_cell.angle_alpha   90.00
_cell.angle_beta   90.00
_cell.angle_gamma   90.00
#
_symmetry.space_group_name_H-M   'P 1'
#
loop_
_entity.id
_entity.type
_entity.pdbx_description
1 polymer ?
#
loop_
_entity_poly.entity_id
_entity_poly.type
_entity_poly.pdbx_seq_one_letter_code
_entity_poly.pdbx_strand_id
1 'polypeptide(L)'
;MDSPESAELTRLAAVFEDLQYVLQCCEHLVSNLAQNPDPVVVEALWTGALVAYVRCFSGRTEVLTDADVDELKMEGQVREFHGLVKKLRDHYASRHTNPRETFTVGVAQNNSGAPTGVAVVSATQPTVDDTAVRQLGRIAYNLSGVVDARMQEAQQKVLTAASAMNPAQLSSLPLVHIDNG
;
A
#
# COMPACT_ATOMS: atom_id res chain seq x y z
N MET A 1 1.59 -1.95 27.93
CA MET A 1 0.88 -3.14 28.44
C MET A 1 0.99 -4.21 27.36
N ASP A 2 1.48 -5.40 27.70
CA ASP A 2 1.58 -6.51 26.77
C ASP A 2 0.39 -7.44 27.00
N SER A 3 -0.73 -7.13 26.36
CA SER A 3 -1.95 -7.95 26.39
C SER A 3 -2.42 -8.25 24.96
N PRO A 4 -3.28 -9.25 24.76
CA PRO A 4 -3.90 -9.49 23.45
C PRO A 4 -4.63 -8.27 22.89
N GLU A 5 -5.32 -7.51 23.74
CA GLU A 5 -6.10 -6.31 23.37
C GLU A 5 -5.18 -5.17 22.90
N SER A 6 -4.05 -4.94 23.60
CA SER A 6 -3.08 -3.92 23.17
C SER A 6 -2.36 -4.33 21.90
N ALA A 7 -2.12 -5.62 21.68
CA ALA A 7 -1.53 -6.14 20.45
C ALA A 7 -2.48 -5.99 19.24
N GLU A 8 -3.79 -6.18 19.44
CA GLU A 8 -4.83 -5.89 18.42
C GLU A 8 -4.82 -4.42 18.04
N LEU A 9 -4.88 -3.51 19.01
CA LEU A 9 -4.85 -2.07 18.78
C LEU A 9 -3.57 -1.62 18.08
N THR A 10 -2.42 -2.20 18.45
CA THR A 10 -1.12 -1.90 17.80
C THR A 10 -1.12 -2.29 16.33
N ARG A 11 -1.68 -3.46 15.98
CA ARG A 11 -1.78 -3.88 14.57
C ARG A 11 -2.71 -2.98 13.78
N LEU A 12 -3.86 -2.60 14.36
CA LEU A 12 -4.81 -1.68 13.74
C LEU A 12 -4.17 -0.32 13.47
N ALA A 13 -3.48 0.25 14.45
CA ALA A 13 -2.77 1.53 14.28
C ALA A 13 -1.71 1.46 13.18
N ALA A 14 -0.93 0.37 13.11
CA ALA A 14 0.06 0.20 12.05
C ALA A 14 -0.57 0.16 10.64
N VAL A 15 -1.73 -0.50 10.49
CA VAL A 15 -2.46 -0.53 9.21
C VAL A 15 -3.08 0.83 8.89
N PHE A 16 -3.58 1.55 9.90
CA PHE A 16 -4.09 2.91 9.70
C PHE A 16 -3.00 3.84 9.15
N GLU A 17 -1.78 3.79 9.71
CA GLU A 17 -0.62 4.56 9.23
C GLU A 17 -0.23 4.17 7.80
N ASP A 18 -0.20 2.87 7.47
CA ASP A 18 0.05 2.41 6.09
C ASP A 18 -1.01 2.99 5.13
N LEU A 19 -2.28 3.06 5.51
CA LEU A 19 -3.34 3.70 4.70
C LEU A 19 -3.19 5.23 4.58
N GLN A 20 -2.79 5.92 5.65
CA GLN A 20 -2.51 7.37 5.60
C GLN A 20 -1.35 7.66 4.64
N TYR A 21 -0.30 6.83 4.66
CA TYR A 21 0.80 6.95 3.72
C TYR A 21 0.35 6.74 2.27
N VAL A 22 -0.53 5.76 2.00
CA VAL A 22 -1.14 5.58 0.67
C VAL A 22 -1.86 6.85 0.22
N LEU A 23 -2.68 7.45 1.09
CA LEU A 23 -3.42 8.68 0.78
C LEU A 23 -2.48 9.85 0.45
N GLN A 24 -1.43 10.04 1.24
CA GLN A 24 -0.41 11.06 0.97
C GLN A 24 0.28 10.83 -0.37
N CYS A 25 0.70 9.59 -0.67
CA CYS A 25 1.27 9.26 -1.98
C CYS A 25 0.30 9.57 -3.12
N CYS A 26 -0.98 9.19 -2.99
CA CYS A 26 -2.02 9.47 -3.99
C CYS A 26 -2.25 10.98 -4.20
N GLU A 27 -2.27 11.78 -3.13
CA GLU A 27 -2.39 13.24 -3.20
C GLU A 27 -1.22 13.87 -3.95
N HIS A 28 0.01 13.48 -3.59
CA HIS A 28 1.21 13.94 -4.28
C HIS A 28 1.25 13.50 -5.74
N LEU A 29 0.79 12.27 -6.05
CA LEU A 29 0.71 11.77 -7.42
C LEU A 29 -0.27 12.55 -8.27
N VAL A 30 -1.49 12.79 -7.78
CA VAL A 30 -2.49 13.61 -8.49
C VAL A 30 -1.92 15.00 -8.83
N SER A 31 -1.20 15.60 -7.89
CA SER A 31 -0.58 16.91 -8.09
C SER A 31 0.56 16.87 -9.12
N ASN A 32 1.41 15.82 -9.10
CA ASN A 32 2.52 15.66 -10.04
C ASN A 32 2.04 15.33 -11.46
N LEU A 33 1.03 14.46 -11.60
CA LEU A 33 0.49 14.05 -12.90
C LEU A 33 -0.21 15.19 -13.65
N ALA A 34 -0.76 16.18 -12.94
CA ALA A 34 -1.41 17.34 -13.55
C ALA A 34 -0.44 18.37 -14.14
N GLN A 35 0.87 18.26 -13.85
CA GLN A 35 1.89 19.24 -14.24
C GLN A 35 2.81 18.63 -15.32
N ASN A 36 4.12 18.89 -15.22
CA ASN A 36 5.14 18.17 -15.98
C ASN A 36 5.64 17.00 -15.12
N PRO A 37 5.07 15.79 -15.26
CA PRO A 37 5.35 14.68 -14.36
C PRO A 37 6.82 14.29 -14.45
N ASP A 38 7.54 14.36 -13.32
CA ASP A 38 8.84 13.71 -13.20
C ASP A 38 8.61 12.20 -13.10
N PRO A 39 9.04 11.40 -14.09
CA PRO A 39 8.78 9.96 -14.10
C PRO A 39 9.35 9.23 -12.88
N VAL A 40 10.46 9.71 -12.32
CA VAL A 40 11.10 9.10 -11.15
C VAL A 40 10.27 9.35 -9.90
N VAL A 41 9.75 10.57 -9.73
CA VAL A 41 8.87 10.92 -8.61
C VAL A 41 7.56 10.15 -8.70
N VAL A 42 6.96 10.07 -9.89
CA VAL A 42 5.73 9.31 -10.13
C VAL A 42 5.94 7.82 -9.79
N GLU A 43 7.03 7.21 -10.27
CA GLU A 43 7.32 5.81 -9.97
C GLU A 43 7.56 5.58 -8.46
N ALA A 44 8.33 6.45 -7.81
CA ALA A 44 8.64 6.33 -6.38
C ALA A 44 7.38 6.41 -5.52
N LEU A 45 6.52 7.41 -5.76
CA LEU A 45 5.27 7.57 -5.02
C LEU A 45 4.29 6.43 -5.29
N TRP A 46 4.17 6.00 -6.55
CA TRP A 46 3.27 4.91 -6.91
C TRP A 46 3.73 3.59 -6.30
N THR A 47 5.02 3.28 -6.39
CA THR A 47 5.60 2.08 -5.76
C THR A 47 5.41 2.11 -4.24
N GLY A 48 5.63 3.26 -3.61
CA GLY A 48 5.37 3.46 -2.18
C GLY A 48 3.92 3.18 -1.79
N ALA A 49 2.96 3.73 -2.53
CA ALA A 49 1.53 3.50 -2.32
C ALA A 49 1.17 2.02 -2.49
N LEU A 50 1.65 1.35 -3.54
CA LEU A 50 1.39 -0.07 -3.79
C LEU A 50 1.91 -0.95 -2.64
N VAL A 51 3.12 -0.68 -2.15
CA VAL A 51 3.73 -1.45 -1.06
C VAL A 51 2.94 -1.27 0.24
N ALA A 52 2.65 -0.03 0.63
CA ALA A 52 1.90 0.26 1.85
C ALA A 52 0.47 -0.31 1.80
N TYR A 53 -0.21 -0.16 0.66
CA TYR A 53 -1.54 -0.72 0.48
C TYR A 53 -1.55 -2.25 0.66
N VAL A 54 -0.62 -2.98 0.05
CA VAL A 54 -0.62 -4.46 0.14
C VAL A 54 -0.20 -4.96 1.53
N ARG A 55 0.61 -4.19 2.29
CA ARG A 55 0.93 -4.50 3.69
C ARG A 55 -0.30 -4.52 4.60
N CYS A 56 -1.34 -3.76 4.26
CA CYS A 56 -2.60 -3.76 5.00
C CYS A 56 -3.32 -5.12 4.96
N PHE A 57 -3.03 -5.95 3.95
CA PHE A 57 -3.66 -7.24 3.68
C PHE A 57 -2.72 -8.44 3.83
N SER A 58 -1.51 -8.25 4.36
CA SER A 58 -0.52 -9.33 4.38
C SER A 58 0.45 -9.25 5.56
N GLY A 59 1.06 -10.39 5.88
CA GLY A 59 2.10 -10.49 6.89
C GLY A 59 1.56 -10.36 8.32
N ARG A 60 2.34 -9.74 9.20
CA ARG A 60 2.01 -9.61 10.64
C ARG A 60 0.90 -8.59 10.93
N THR A 61 0.47 -7.86 9.91
CA THR A 61 -0.50 -6.77 9.95
C THR A 61 -1.77 -7.10 9.16
N GLU A 62 -2.06 -8.38 8.91
CA GLU A 62 -3.28 -8.84 8.22
C GLU A 62 -4.54 -8.53 9.05
N VAL A 63 -4.91 -7.25 9.08
CA VAL A 63 -6.06 -6.68 9.76
C VAL A 63 -7.18 -6.44 8.76
N LEU A 64 -6.83 -6.15 7.51
CA LEU A 64 -7.76 -6.08 6.40
C LEU A 64 -7.72 -7.35 5.57
N THR A 65 -8.88 -7.70 5.05
CA THR A 65 -9.12 -8.85 4.21
C THR A 65 -9.78 -8.44 2.90
N ASP A 66 -9.82 -9.36 1.96
CA ASP A 66 -10.57 -9.18 0.72
C ASP A 66 -12.07 -8.92 0.95
N ALA A 67 -12.65 -9.45 2.04
CA ALA A 67 -14.04 -9.19 2.41
C ALA A 67 -14.28 -7.72 2.79
N ASP A 68 -13.31 -7.08 3.44
CA ASP A 68 -13.40 -5.66 3.80
C ASP A 68 -13.49 -4.78 2.56
N VAL A 69 -12.85 -5.19 1.46
CA VAL A 69 -12.94 -4.50 0.16
C VAL A 69 -14.32 -4.71 -0.48
N ASP A 70 -14.86 -5.92 -0.41
CA ASP A 70 -16.18 -6.24 -0.94
C ASP A 70 -17.30 -5.50 -0.18
N GLU A 71 -17.12 -5.29 1.13
CA GLU A 71 -18.07 -4.59 2.01
C GLU A 71 -18.11 -3.07 1.80
N LEU A 72 -17.11 -2.47 1.12
CA LEU A 72 -17.12 -1.03 0.83
C LEU A 72 -18.29 -0.60 -0.05
N LYS A 73 -18.91 -1.54 -0.79
CA LYS A 73 -20.07 -1.30 -1.69
C LYS A 73 -19.87 -0.10 -2.63
N MET A 74 -18.63 0.15 -3.03
CA MET A 74 -18.29 1.20 -3.97
C MET A 74 -18.68 0.80 -5.40
N GLU A 75 -19.11 1.78 -6.20
CA GLU A 75 -19.40 1.54 -7.61
C GLU A 75 -18.12 1.19 -8.41
N GLY A 76 -18.26 0.30 -9.39
CA GLY A 76 -17.19 -0.12 -10.29
C GLY A 76 -16.52 -1.45 -9.92
N GLN A 77 -15.45 -1.79 -10.64
CA GLN A 77 -14.70 -3.05 -10.51
C GLN A 77 -13.67 -3.01 -9.37
N VAL A 78 -14.13 -2.72 -8.15
CA VAL A 78 -13.26 -2.46 -6.98
C VAL A 78 -12.41 -3.68 -6.62
N ARG A 79 -13.04 -4.86 -6.57
CA ARG A 79 -12.34 -6.12 -6.25
C ARG A 79 -11.29 -6.48 -7.29
N GLU A 80 -11.59 -6.28 -8.57
CA GLU A 80 -10.65 -6.56 -9.66
C GLU A 80 -9.47 -5.60 -9.61
N PHE A 81 -9.73 -4.31 -9.37
CA PHE A 81 -8.67 -3.30 -9.18
C PHE A 81 -7.79 -3.60 -7.96
N HIS A 82 -8.38 -3.99 -6.84
CA HIS A 82 -7.64 -4.45 -5.66
C HIS A 82 -6.69 -5.62 -6.00
N GLY A 83 -7.18 -6.60 -6.76
CA GLY A 83 -6.36 -7.72 -7.24
C GLY A 83 -5.24 -7.27 -8.20
N LEU A 84 -5.51 -6.29 -9.06
CA LEU A 84 -4.51 -5.71 -9.96
C LEU A 84 -3.40 -4.99 -9.17
N VAL A 85 -3.76 -4.20 -8.15
CA VAL A 85 -2.82 -3.50 -7.28
C VAL A 85 -1.87 -4.48 -6.58
N LYS A 86 -2.38 -5.61 -6.07
CA LYS A 86 -1.55 -6.69 -5.50
C LYS A 86 -0.54 -7.23 -6.52
N LYS A 87 -0.99 -7.53 -7.75
CA LYS A 87 -0.11 -8.01 -8.84
C LYS A 87 0.93 -6.97 -9.25
N LEU A 88 0.56 -5.70 -9.32
CA LEU A 88 1.48 -4.60 -9.65
C LEU A 88 2.57 -4.47 -8.59
N ARG A 89 2.21 -4.50 -7.30
CA ARG A 89 3.19 -4.52 -6.20
C ARG A 89 4.17 -5.67 -6.37
N ASP A 90 3.67 -6.88 -6.63
CA ASP A 90 4.52 -8.06 -6.83
C ASP A 90 5.47 -7.90 -8.03
N HIS A 91 5.00 -7.26 -9.10
CA HIS A 91 5.84 -6.94 -10.26
C HIS A 91 6.97 -5.97 -9.91
N TYR A 92 6.68 -4.87 -9.20
CA TYR A 92 7.70 -3.91 -8.75
C TYR A 92 8.69 -4.48 -7.72
N ALA A 93 8.27 -5.48 -6.94
CA ALA A 93 9.12 -6.15 -5.95
C ALA A 93 9.87 -7.38 -6.52
N SER A 94 9.66 -7.70 -7.79
CA SER A 94 10.22 -8.90 -8.41
C SER A 94 11.74 -8.82 -8.56
N ARG A 95 12.43 -9.91 -8.22
CA ARG A 95 13.87 -10.09 -8.47
C ARG A 95 14.17 -10.62 -9.87
N HIS A 96 13.14 -11.07 -10.59
CA HIS A 96 13.28 -11.84 -11.83
C HIS A 96 12.81 -11.07 -13.07
N THR A 97 12.04 -10.01 -12.89
CA THR A 97 11.48 -9.19 -13.97
C THR A 97 11.83 -7.74 -13.74
N ASN A 98 12.31 -7.04 -14.78
CA ASN A 98 12.51 -5.59 -14.70
C ASN A 98 11.14 -4.90 -14.79
N PRO A 99 10.70 -4.13 -13.76
CA PRO A 99 9.40 -3.48 -13.78
C PRO A 99 9.36 -2.21 -14.62
N ARG A 100 10.52 -1.68 -15.05
CA ARG A 100 10.62 -0.42 -15.79
C ARG A 100 10.67 -0.60 -17.29
N GLU A 101 11.34 -1.65 -17.74
CA GLU A 101 11.66 -1.84 -19.15
C GLU A 101 11.55 -3.31 -19.57
N THR A 102 11.10 -3.50 -20.80
CA THR A 102 11.21 -4.76 -21.52
C THR A 102 12.32 -4.65 -22.56
N PHE A 103 13.14 -5.69 -22.70
CA PHE A 103 14.24 -5.74 -23.65
C PHE A 103 13.95 -6.81 -24.71
N THR A 104 14.12 -6.44 -25.97
CA THR A 104 14.05 -7.36 -27.10
C THR A 104 15.40 -7.38 -27.80
N VAL A 105 15.95 -8.58 -28.01
CA VAL A 105 17.19 -8.78 -28.79
C VAL A 105 16.83 -9.29 -30.17
N GLY A 106 17.23 -8.55 -31.20
CA GLY A 106 17.07 -8.92 -32.60
C GLY A 106 18.41 -9.13 -33.29
N VAL A 107 18.41 -9.98 -34.32
CA VAL A 107 19.58 -10.17 -35.21
C VAL A 107 19.28 -9.47 -36.52
N ALA A 108 20.13 -8.51 -36.89
CA ALA A 108 20.08 -7.89 -38.21
C ALA A 108 20.67 -8.86 -39.24
N GLN A 109 20.01 -8.97 -40.39
CA GLN A 109 20.46 -9.80 -41.52
C GLN A 109 20.69 -8.92 -42.74
N ASN A 110 21.65 -9.29 -43.58
CA ASN A 110 21.78 -8.71 -44.91
C ASN A 110 20.77 -9.33 -45.89
N ASN A 111 20.74 -8.83 -47.12
CA ASN A 111 19.83 -9.30 -48.18
C ASN A 111 20.03 -10.78 -48.56
N SER A 112 21.14 -11.42 -48.15
CA SER A 112 21.37 -12.86 -48.32
C SER A 112 20.95 -13.70 -47.10
N GLY A 113 20.32 -13.10 -46.09
CA GLY A 113 19.90 -13.78 -44.87
C GLY A 113 21.05 -14.09 -43.89
N ALA A 114 22.26 -13.61 -44.16
CA ALA A 114 23.40 -13.82 -43.27
C ALA A 114 23.34 -12.78 -42.12
N PRO A 115 23.58 -13.20 -40.87
CA PRO A 115 23.57 -12.30 -39.73
C PRO A 115 24.73 -11.28 -39.85
N THR A 116 24.42 -10.00 -39.68
CA THR A 116 25.38 -8.90 -39.78
C THR A 116 25.53 -8.09 -38.50
N GLY A 117 24.62 -8.26 -37.54
CA GLY A 117 24.68 -7.57 -36.27
C GLY A 117 23.61 -7.99 -35.30
N VAL A 118 23.71 -7.49 -34.07
CA VAL A 118 22.73 -7.66 -33.01
C VAL A 118 22.20 -6.28 -32.62
N ALA A 119 20.89 -6.15 -32.50
CA ALA A 119 20.22 -4.98 -31.97
C ALA A 119 19.56 -5.33 -30.64
N VAL A 120 19.70 -4.45 -29.64
CA VAL A 120 18.96 -4.52 -28.38
C VAL A 120 18.03 -3.32 -28.35
N VAL A 121 16.73 -3.58 -28.23
CA VAL A 121 15.70 -2.54 -28.16
C VAL A 121 15.05 -2.62 -26.79
N SER A 122 14.93 -1.48 -26.10
CA SER A 122 14.16 -1.37 -24.86
C SER A 122 12.85 -0.60 -25.10
N ALA A 123 11.82 -0.98 -24.34
CA ALA A 123 10.57 -0.24 -24.27
C ALA A 123 10.24 0.00 -22.79
N THR A 124 10.06 1.28 -22.44
CA THR A 124 9.65 1.72 -21.10
C THR A 124 8.19 1.38 -20.86
N GLN A 125 7.87 0.96 -19.63
CA GLN A 125 6.49 0.77 -19.23
C GLN A 125 5.74 2.13 -19.15
N PRO A 126 4.43 2.16 -19.43
CA PRO A 126 3.63 3.36 -19.23
C PRO A 126 3.63 3.80 -17.76
N THR A 127 3.65 5.11 -17.54
CA THR A 127 3.42 5.69 -16.21
C THR A 127 1.98 5.43 -15.76
N VAL A 128 1.76 5.36 -14.45
CA VAL A 128 0.40 5.28 -13.89
C VAL A 128 -0.44 6.49 -14.30
N ASP A 129 -1.72 6.28 -14.60
CA ASP A 129 -2.66 7.35 -14.92
C ASP A 129 -3.40 7.89 -13.69
N ASP A 130 -3.96 9.09 -13.82
CA ASP A 130 -4.70 9.77 -12.76
C ASP A 130 -5.94 8.98 -12.29
N THR A 131 -6.57 8.19 -13.16
CA THR A 131 -7.76 7.40 -12.82
C THR A 131 -7.40 6.31 -11.82
N ALA A 132 -6.33 5.56 -12.07
CA ALA A 132 -5.84 4.51 -11.18
C ALA A 132 -5.40 5.08 -9.82
N VAL A 133 -4.70 6.23 -9.82
CA VAL A 133 -4.28 6.90 -8.58
C VAL A 133 -5.49 7.30 -7.73
N ARG A 134 -6.50 7.93 -8.34
CA ARG A 134 -7.73 8.33 -7.64
C ARG A 134 -8.53 7.14 -7.15
N GLN A 135 -8.59 6.06 -7.93
CA GLN A 135 -9.29 4.85 -7.51
C GLN A 135 -8.63 4.21 -6.28
N LEU A 136 -7.29 4.11 -6.26
CA LEU A 136 -6.55 3.63 -5.09
C LEU A 136 -6.80 4.53 -3.87
N GLY A 137 -6.71 5.86 -4.05
CA GLY A 137 -6.96 6.81 -2.96
C GLY A 137 -8.36 6.69 -2.37
N ARG A 138 -9.39 6.56 -3.22
CA ARG A 138 -10.79 6.34 -2.76
C ARG A 138 -10.94 5.06 -1.96
N ILE A 139 -10.32 3.96 -2.41
CA ILE A 139 -10.38 2.68 -1.68
C ILE A 139 -9.66 2.81 -0.33
N ALA A 140 -8.44 3.37 -0.32
CA ALA A 140 -7.66 3.57 0.91
C ALA A 140 -8.39 4.45 1.93
N TYR A 141 -9.07 5.51 1.47
CA TYR A 141 -9.87 6.38 2.33
C TYR A 141 -11.02 5.62 3.01
N ASN A 142 -11.79 4.83 2.25
CA ASN A 142 -12.90 4.07 2.80
C ASN A 142 -12.42 2.97 3.77
N LEU A 143 -11.32 2.29 3.45
CA LEU A 143 -10.69 1.32 4.35
C LEU A 143 -10.16 1.99 5.63
N SER A 144 -9.70 3.24 5.56
CA SER A 144 -9.27 3.99 6.74
C SER A 144 -10.43 4.16 7.73
N GLY A 145 -11.64 4.41 7.23
CA GLY A 145 -12.84 4.47 8.06
C GLY A 145 -13.19 3.12 8.72
N VAL A 146 -13.01 2.00 8.00
CA VAL A 146 -13.19 0.65 8.57
C VAL A 146 -12.19 0.39 9.70
N VAL A 147 -10.93 0.73 9.48
CA VAL A 147 -9.86 0.54 10.47
C VAL A 147 -10.06 1.46 11.68
N ASP A 148 -10.45 2.72 11.48
CA ASP A 148 -10.72 3.66 12.57
C ASP A 148 -11.85 3.16 13.49
N ALA A 149 -12.95 2.67 12.91
CA ALA A 149 -14.04 2.09 13.70
C ALA A 149 -13.56 0.90 14.56
N ARG A 150 -12.75 0.00 13.98
CA ARG A 150 -12.13 -1.12 14.69
C ARG A 150 -11.16 -0.66 15.77
N MET A 151 -10.41 0.43 15.53
CA MET A 151 -9.52 1.04 16.53
C MET A 151 -10.29 1.56 17.74
N GLN A 152 -11.43 2.24 17.54
CA GLN A 152 -12.27 2.72 18.64
C GLN A 152 -12.77 1.55 19.51
N GLU A 153 -13.22 0.46 18.89
CA GLU A 153 -13.62 -0.75 19.62
C GLU A 153 -12.44 -1.36 20.40
N ALA A 154 -11.27 -1.50 19.77
CA ALA A 154 -10.09 -2.05 20.42
C ALA A 154 -9.57 -1.17 21.57
N GLN A 155 -9.63 0.15 21.43
CA GLN A 155 -9.32 1.10 22.50
C GLN A 155 -10.23 0.88 23.72
N GLN A 156 -11.53 0.68 23.50
CA GLN A 156 -12.47 0.42 24.59
C GLN A 156 -12.18 -0.91 25.30
N LYS A 157 -11.76 -1.95 24.56
CA LYS A 157 -11.32 -3.23 25.14
C LYS A 157 -10.07 -3.04 26.02
N VAL A 158 -9.08 -2.30 25.54
CA VAL A 158 -7.85 -1.98 26.28
C VAL A 158 -8.17 -1.19 27.55
N LEU A 159 -9.04 -0.17 27.47
CA LEU A 159 -9.45 0.62 28.62
C LEU A 159 -10.20 -0.23 29.66
N THR A 160 -11.05 -1.14 29.21
CA THR A 160 -11.79 -2.06 30.09
C THR A 160 -10.81 -3.00 30.82
N ALA A 161 -9.84 -3.58 30.10
CA ALA A 161 -8.81 -4.43 30.68
C ALA A 161 -7.95 -3.66 31.70
N ALA A 162 -7.55 -2.42 31.38
CA ALA A 162 -6.79 -1.56 32.29
C ALA A 162 -7.60 -1.19 33.54
N SER A 163 -8.91 -0.93 33.40
CA SER A 163 -9.81 -0.58 34.52
C SER A 163 -10.03 -1.74 35.49
N ALA A 164 -9.84 -2.98 35.05
CA ALA A 164 -9.91 -4.17 35.91
C ALA A 164 -8.62 -4.40 36.73
N MET A 165 -7.54 -3.67 36.44
CA MET A 165 -6.28 -3.78 37.18
C MET A 165 -6.37 -3.05 38.53
N ASN A 166 -5.71 -3.60 39.55
CA ASN A 166 -5.52 -2.88 40.79
C ASN A 166 -4.44 -1.78 40.64
N PRO A 167 -4.37 -0.80 41.55
CA PRO A 167 -3.42 0.31 41.44
C PRO A 167 -1.94 -0.11 41.35
N ALA A 168 -1.55 -1.21 42.00
CA ALA A 168 -0.17 -1.72 41.96
C ALA A 168 0.17 -2.33 40.60
N GLN A 169 -0.77 -3.06 39.98
CA GLN A 169 -0.64 -3.59 38.63
C GLN A 169 -0.61 -2.48 37.59
N LEU A 170 -1.43 -1.44 37.75
CA LEU A 170 -1.44 -0.31 36.83
C LEU A 170 -0.13 0.49 36.92
N SER A 171 0.39 0.70 38.13
CA SER A 171 1.64 1.44 38.38
C SER A 171 2.91 0.70 37.91
N SER A 172 2.83 -0.61 37.67
CA SER A 172 3.95 -1.39 37.14
C SER A 172 4.01 -1.42 35.61
N LEU A 173 3.02 -0.85 34.93
CA LEU A 173 3.05 -0.72 33.47
C LEU A 173 4.12 0.30 33.03
N PRO A 174 4.77 0.08 31.86
CA PRO A 174 5.67 1.07 31.29
C PRO A 174 4.97 2.42 31.09
N LEU A 175 5.62 3.50 31.54
CA LEU A 175 5.13 4.86 31.33
C LEU A 175 5.28 5.25 29.86
N VAL A 176 4.21 5.82 29.31
CA VAL A 176 4.22 6.44 27.98
C VAL A 176 4.12 7.94 28.21
N HIS A 177 5.14 8.68 27.76
CA HIS A 177 5.09 10.14 27.74
C HIS A 177 4.30 10.58 26.52
N ILE A 178 3.25 11.37 26.75
CA ILE A 178 2.53 12.05 25.69
C ILE A 178 3.19 13.41 25.55
N ASP A 179 4.03 13.57 24.52
CA ASP A 179 4.51 14.88 24.13
C ASP A 179 3.33 15.65 23.52
N ASN A 180 2.88 16.69 24.22
CA ASN A 180 1.90 17.62 23.67
C ASN A 180 2.64 18.46 22.61
N GLY A 181 2.60 17.97 21.36
CA GLY A 181 3.05 18.71 20.18
C GLY A 181 2.30 20.02 19.98
#